data_AF-A0A535VN92-F1
#
_entry.id   AF-A0A535VN92-F1
#
_cell.length_a   1.000
_cell.length_b   1.000
_cell.length_c   1.000
_cell.angle_alpha   90.00
_cell.angle_beta   90.00
_cell.angle_gamma   90.00
#
_symmetry.space_group_name_H-M   'P 1'
#
loop_
_entity.id
_entity.type
_entity.pdbx_description
1 polymer ?
#
loop_
_entity_poly.entity_id
_entity_poly.type
_entity_poly.pdbx_seq_one_letter_code
_entity_poly.pdbx_strand_id
1 'polypeptide(L)'
;MRRIVDDPDAITAPDREHYATCSECRARYDAMAEDARATAGLLAAVPSADFDAAAAYQRLQTRDITRPRFGLRLPILKPSSQRMVLVLAAVFVLAAVITASANVSQIFAPKTVKPVPVTVAELESLPDLSAYGTITWSKAPQPSLVPDAATAASIAGFPAPKAGSLPDTVSKTVSYAAMPQAVGVFTFSAAKAQAAAAAKGKTLPAMPAGMDGSTLT
;
A
#
# COMPACT_ATOMS: atom_id res chain seq x y z
N MET A 1 14.33 -23.84 1.86
CA MET A 1 14.70 -24.29 3.23
C MET A 1 13.91 -23.60 4.31
N ARG A 2 13.81 -22.25 4.34
CA ARG A 2 13.06 -21.54 5.38
C ARG A 2 11.61 -22.06 5.56
N ARG A 3 10.88 -22.29 4.46
CA ARG A 3 9.53 -22.89 4.45
C ARG A 3 9.45 -24.31 5.04
N ILE A 4 10.54 -25.10 5.00
CA ILE A 4 10.58 -26.45 5.58
C ILE A 4 10.55 -26.38 7.12
N VAL A 5 11.14 -25.33 7.68
CA VAL A 5 11.25 -25.12 9.13
C VAL A 5 10.08 -24.28 9.66
N ASP A 6 9.68 -23.25 8.93
CA ASP A 6 8.65 -22.31 9.36
C ASP A 6 7.22 -22.84 9.11
N ASP A 7 7.04 -23.81 8.20
CA ASP A 7 5.73 -24.34 7.79
C ASP A 7 5.81 -25.88 7.66
N PRO A 8 5.79 -26.61 8.79
CA PRO A 8 6.00 -28.07 8.81
C PRO A 8 4.88 -28.85 8.12
N ASP A 9 3.72 -28.23 7.92
CA ASP A 9 2.54 -28.81 7.27
C ASP A 9 2.55 -28.64 5.75
N ALA A 10 3.33 -27.69 5.21
CA ALA A 10 3.47 -27.47 3.77
C ALA A 10 4.43 -28.45 3.06
N ILE A 11 4.98 -29.43 3.77
CA ILE A 11 5.97 -30.37 3.25
C ILE A 11 5.56 -31.83 3.49
N THR A 12 5.97 -32.71 2.58
CA THR A 12 5.67 -34.14 2.69
C THR A 12 6.52 -34.78 3.79
N ALA A 13 6.00 -35.86 4.41
CA ALA A 13 6.74 -36.57 5.46
C ALA A 13 8.13 -37.09 5.02
N PRO A 14 8.30 -37.61 3.78
CA PRO A 14 9.63 -38.02 3.28
C PRO A 14 10.64 -36.87 3.20
N ASP A 15 10.21 -35.67 2.82
CA ASP A 15 11.10 -34.51 2.73
C ASP A 15 11.64 -34.08 4.11
N ARG A 16 10.81 -34.23 5.15
CA ARG A 16 11.22 -33.98 6.54
C ARG A 16 12.26 -34.99 7.03
N GLU A 17 12.04 -36.26 6.74
CA GLU A 17 12.97 -37.33 7.13
C GLU A 17 14.31 -37.21 6.41
N HIS A 18 14.28 -36.85 5.12
CA HIS A 18 15.50 -36.55 4.37
C HIS A 18 16.26 -35.36 4.95
N TYR A 19 15.56 -34.27 5.29
CA TYR A 19 16.20 -33.11 5.94
C TYR A 19 16.83 -33.46 7.29
N ALA A 20 16.15 -34.27 8.11
CA ALA A 20 16.65 -34.66 9.43
C ALA A 20 17.94 -35.50 9.35
N THR A 21 18.10 -36.29 8.28
CA THR A 21 19.20 -37.25 8.11
C THR A 21 20.36 -36.71 7.28
N CYS A 22 20.12 -35.75 6.37
CA CYS A 22 21.15 -35.19 5.50
C CYS A 22 22.00 -34.12 6.22
N SER A 23 23.29 -34.37 6.43
CA SER A 23 24.22 -33.40 7.05
C SER A 23 24.50 -32.17 6.19
N GLU A 24 24.56 -32.33 4.86
CA GLU A 24 24.78 -31.22 3.93
C GLU A 24 23.62 -30.21 3.98
N CYS A 25 22.38 -30.70 3.94
CA CYS A 25 21.19 -29.84 4.02
C CYS A 25 21.12 -29.08 5.34
N ARG A 26 21.54 -29.69 6.45
CA ARG A 26 21.60 -29.04 7.77
C ARG A 26 22.68 -27.95 7.81
N ALA A 27 23.89 -28.26 7.34
CA ALA A 27 24.98 -27.28 7.27
C ALA A 27 24.61 -26.05 6.40
N ARG A 28 23.92 -26.27 5.28
CA ARG A 28 23.43 -25.17 4.43
C ARG A 28 22.35 -24.33 5.13
N TYR A 29 21.48 -24.94 5.92
CA TYR A 29 20.49 -24.22 6.72
C TYR A 29 21.15 -23.39 7.82
N ASP A 30 22.12 -23.96 8.53
CA ASP A 30 22.81 -23.28 9.63
C ASP A 30 23.53 -22.01 9.14
N ALA A 31 24.19 -22.08 7.99
CA ALA A 31 24.80 -20.91 7.34
C ALA A 31 23.76 -19.82 7.01
N MET A 32 22.61 -20.19 6.44
CA MET A 32 21.53 -19.24 6.15
C MET A 32 20.95 -18.62 7.43
N ALA A 33 20.84 -19.40 8.51
CA ALA A 33 20.35 -18.93 9.80
C ALA A 33 21.35 -17.99 10.47
N GLU A 34 22.65 -18.22 10.31
CA GLU A 34 23.71 -17.33 10.79
C GLU A 34 23.69 -15.98 10.05
N ASP A 35 23.63 -15.98 8.71
CA ASP A 35 23.49 -14.76 7.91
C ASP A 35 22.24 -13.95 8.28
N ALA A 36 21.11 -14.64 8.50
CA ALA A 36 19.87 -14.01 8.91
C ALA A 36 19.99 -13.35 10.29
N ARG A 37 20.65 -14.00 11.26
CA ARG A 37 20.92 -13.43 12.59
C ARG A 37 21.88 -12.24 12.51
N ALA A 38 22.92 -12.32 11.69
CA ALA A 38 23.84 -11.21 11.46
C ALA A 38 23.13 -9.99 10.88
N THR A 39 22.30 -10.20 9.85
CA THR A 39 21.49 -9.14 9.23
C THR A 39 20.47 -8.56 10.21
N ALA A 40 19.80 -9.41 11.00
CA ALA A 40 18.88 -8.95 12.04
C ALA A 40 19.59 -8.11 13.11
N GLY A 41 20.82 -8.49 13.50
CA GLY A 41 21.64 -7.69 14.41
C GLY A 41 22.00 -6.32 13.84
N LEU A 42 22.35 -6.24 12.56
CA LEU A 42 22.61 -4.98 11.87
C LEU A 42 21.36 -4.10 11.79
N LEU A 43 20.20 -4.68 11.48
CA LEU A 43 18.92 -3.95 11.41
C LEU A 43 18.44 -3.50 12.80
N ALA A 44 18.64 -4.30 13.84
CA ALA A 44 18.30 -3.94 15.21
C ALA A 44 19.17 -2.79 15.75
N ALA A 45 20.38 -2.62 15.22
CA ALA A 45 21.25 -1.49 15.54
C ALA A 45 20.84 -0.19 14.83
N VAL A 46 19.96 -0.25 13.84
CA VAL A 46 19.39 0.94 13.20
C VAL A 46 18.31 1.51 14.14
N PRO A 47 18.47 2.73 14.67
CA PRO A 47 17.39 3.38 15.40
C PRO A 47 16.15 3.43 14.50
N SER A 48 15.00 2.99 15.01
CA SER A 48 13.73 3.13 14.31
C SER A 48 13.60 4.57 13.84
N ALA A 49 13.52 4.80 12.53
CA ALA A 49 13.32 6.12 11.99
C ALA A 49 12.00 6.66 12.56
N ASP A 50 12.08 7.74 13.34
CA ASP A 50 10.90 8.43 13.83
C ASP A 50 10.27 9.15 12.63
N PHE A 51 9.18 8.57 12.11
CA PHE A 51 8.46 9.13 10.99
C PHE A 51 7.46 10.16 11.51
N ASP A 52 7.84 11.44 11.45
CA ASP A 52 6.91 12.54 11.75
C ASP A 52 5.87 12.66 10.63
N ALA A 53 4.78 11.90 10.79
CA ALA A 53 3.62 11.91 9.91
C ALA A 53 2.95 13.30 9.85
N ALA A 54 3.02 14.10 10.93
CA ALA A 54 2.45 15.44 10.97
C ALA A 54 3.28 16.40 10.10
N ALA A 55 4.61 16.37 10.19
CA ALA A 55 5.50 17.14 9.32
C ALA A 55 5.43 16.67 7.86
N ALA A 56 5.26 15.38 7.61
CA ALA A 56 5.01 14.86 6.26
C ALA A 56 3.68 15.39 5.68
N TYR A 57 2.61 15.39 6.49
CA TYR A 57 1.30 15.91 6.09
C TYR A 57 1.31 17.42 5.86
N GLN A 58 1.97 18.20 6.72
CA GLN A 58 2.15 19.65 6.52
C GLN A 58 2.88 19.94 5.21
N ARG A 59 3.93 19.17 4.89
CA ARG A 59 4.62 19.31 3.60
C ARG A 59 3.71 19.03 2.40
N LEU A 60 2.79 18.07 2.50
CA LEU A 60 1.79 17.83 1.45
C LEU A 60 0.75 18.94 1.34
N GLN A 61 0.29 19.50 2.46
CA GLN A 61 -0.63 20.65 2.45
C GLN A 61 0.00 21.91 1.85
N THR A 62 1.29 22.14 2.10
CA THR A 62 2.02 23.27 1.51
C THR A 62 2.39 23.07 0.05
N ARG A 63 2.34 21.83 -0.46
CA ARG A 63 2.49 21.56 -1.89
C ARG A 63 1.18 21.90 -2.58
N ASP A 64 1.18 23.02 -3.28
CA ASP A 64 0.07 23.42 -4.14
C ASP A 64 0.04 22.52 -5.39
N ILE A 65 -0.53 21.33 -5.26
CA ILE A 65 -0.71 20.32 -6.33
C ILE A 65 -1.72 20.81 -7.39
N THR A 66 -2.36 21.95 -7.14
CA THR A 66 -3.49 22.49 -7.91
C THR A 66 -3.09 23.53 -8.95
N ARG A 67 -1.80 23.85 -9.11
CA ARG A 67 -1.35 24.66 -10.26
C ARG A 67 -1.00 23.74 -11.42
N PRO A 68 -1.91 23.48 -12.38
CA PRO A 68 -1.47 22.99 -13.67
C PRO A 68 -0.50 24.03 -14.24
N ARG A 69 0.74 23.63 -14.52
CA ARG A 69 1.63 24.42 -15.37
C ARG A 69 1.09 24.36 -16.80
N PHE A 70 0.01 25.07 -17.08
CA PHE A 70 -0.34 25.44 -18.45
C PHE A 70 0.68 26.48 -18.90
N GLY A 71 1.83 25.99 -19.38
CA GLY A 71 2.91 26.78 -19.95
C GLY A 71 2.54 27.32 -21.33
N LEU A 72 1.52 28.16 -21.44
CA LEU A 72 1.30 29.01 -22.61
C LEU A 72 2.07 30.31 -22.38
N ARG A 73 3.33 30.34 -22.85
CA ARG A 73 4.05 31.61 -23.03
C ARG A 73 3.41 32.35 -24.20
N LEU A 74 2.50 33.27 -23.90
CA LEU A 74 1.99 34.20 -24.92
C LEU A 74 3.11 35.17 -25.31
N PRO A 75 3.46 35.29 -26.61
CA PRO A 75 4.43 36.29 -27.05
C PRO A 75 3.87 37.69 -26.79
N ILE A 76 4.71 38.56 -26.23
CA ILE A 76 4.38 39.97 -25.99
C ILE A 76 4.30 40.66 -27.36
N LEU A 77 3.11 40.77 -27.94
CA LEU A 77 2.88 41.59 -29.14
C LEU A 77 2.79 43.07 -28.72
N LYS A 78 3.56 43.92 -29.40
CA LYS A 78 3.48 45.38 -29.25
C LYS A 78 2.15 45.90 -29.82
N PRO A 79 1.43 46.79 -29.12
CA PRO A 79 0.15 47.30 -29.58
C PRO A 79 0.35 48.27 -30.74
N SER A 80 -0.07 47.88 -31.93
CA SER A 80 -0.29 48.77 -33.06
C SER A 80 -1.77 48.72 -33.43
N SER A 81 -2.41 49.88 -33.47
CA SER A 81 -3.81 50.13 -33.82
C SER A 81 -4.85 49.97 -32.69
N GLN A 82 -5.47 51.11 -32.34
CA GLN A 82 -6.60 51.27 -31.40
C GLN A 82 -7.88 50.51 -31.79
N ARG A 83 -7.89 49.74 -32.89
CA ARG A 83 -9.06 49.00 -33.36
C ARG A 83 -9.18 47.58 -32.78
N MET A 84 -8.20 47.13 -32.00
CA MET A 84 -8.17 45.78 -31.42
C MET A 84 -8.61 45.72 -29.93
N VAL A 85 -9.27 46.76 -29.43
CA VAL A 85 -9.78 46.82 -28.03
C VAL A 85 -11.20 46.24 -27.90
N LEU A 86 -11.99 46.22 -28.99
CA LEU A 86 -13.39 45.80 -28.94
C LEU A 86 -13.61 44.28 -29.01
N VAL A 87 -12.66 43.51 -29.57
CA VAL A 87 -12.79 42.04 -29.66
C VAL A 87 -12.35 41.34 -28.37
N LEU A 88 -11.46 41.94 -27.58
CA LEU A 88 -10.96 41.34 -26.33
C LEU A 88 -11.98 41.41 -25.18
N ALA A 89 -12.90 42.38 -25.20
CA ALA A 89 -13.93 42.54 -24.17
C ALA A 89 -14.98 41.41 -24.19
N ALA A 90 -15.26 40.83 -25.36
CA ALA A 90 -16.22 39.73 -25.49
C ALA A 90 -15.68 38.39 -24.93
N VAL A 91 -14.36 38.19 -24.93
CA VAL A 91 -13.73 36.96 -24.39
C VAL A 91 -13.63 37.01 -22.86
N PHE A 92 -13.48 38.20 -22.27
CA PHE A 92 -13.44 38.33 -20.80
C PHE A 92 -14.80 38.11 -20.13
N VAL A 93 -15.92 38.45 -20.79
CA VAL A 93 -17.26 38.24 -20.22
C VAL A 93 -17.65 36.76 -20.23
N LEU A 94 -17.17 35.96 -21.20
CA LEU A 94 -17.44 34.52 -21.23
C LEU A 94 -16.51 33.72 -20.29
N ALA A 95 -15.34 34.25 -19.92
CA ALA A 95 -14.43 33.63 -18.95
C ALA A 95 -14.86 33.83 -17.48
N ALA A 96 -15.75 34.78 -17.18
CA ALA A 96 -16.18 35.08 -15.82
C ALA A 96 -17.16 34.04 -15.21
N VAL A 97 -17.75 33.15 -16.03
CA VAL A 97 -18.77 32.18 -15.56
C VAL A 97 -18.14 30.89 -14.97
N ILE A 98 -16.82 30.67 -15.10
CA ILE A 98 -16.15 29.44 -14.62
C ILE A 98 -15.40 29.65 -13.28
N THR A 99 -15.69 30.71 -12.53
CA THR A 99 -15.07 30.94 -11.19
C THR A 99 -15.99 30.61 -10.02
N ALA A 100 -17.23 30.17 -10.27
CA ALA A 100 -18.14 29.76 -9.20
C ALA A 100 -17.93 28.31 -8.71
N SER A 101 -17.21 27.46 -9.45
CA SER A 101 -16.97 26.06 -9.07
C SER A 101 -15.65 25.81 -8.33
N ALA A 102 -14.77 26.81 -8.22
CA ALA A 102 -13.50 26.66 -7.50
C ALA A 102 -13.67 26.44 -5.99
N ASN A 103 -14.86 26.72 -5.43
CA ASN A 103 -15.13 26.64 -3.99
C ASN A 103 -15.98 25.43 -3.56
N VAL A 104 -16.45 24.58 -4.50
CA VAL A 104 -17.22 23.37 -4.15
C VAL A 104 -16.35 22.34 -3.41
N SER A 105 -15.03 22.35 -3.64
CA SER A 105 -14.08 21.49 -2.91
C SER A 105 -13.93 21.86 -1.43
N GLN A 106 -14.26 23.10 -1.02
CA GLN A 106 -14.22 23.51 0.38
C GLN A 106 -15.46 23.06 1.18
N ILE A 107 -16.58 22.77 0.50
CA ILE A 107 -17.81 22.27 1.15
C ILE A 107 -17.63 20.82 1.61
N PHE A 108 -16.80 20.06 0.91
CA PHE A 108 -16.44 18.67 1.26
C PHE A 108 -15.04 18.53 1.85
N ALA A 109 -14.37 19.64 2.19
CA ALA A 109 -13.07 19.58 2.84
C ALA A 109 -13.24 18.99 4.26
N PRO A 110 -12.60 17.84 4.57
CA PRO A 110 -12.69 17.26 5.90
C PRO A 110 -12.10 18.25 6.91
N LYS A 111 -12.96 18.77 7.80
CA LYS A 111 -12.55 19.79 8.80
C LYS A 111 -11.60 19.24 9.86
N THR A 112 -11.45 17.92 9.94
CA THR A 112 -10.54 17.26 10.88
C THR A 112 -9.92 16.04 10.20
N VAL A 113 -8.62 16.08 9.94
CA VAL A 113 -7.82 14.92 9.54
C VAL A 113 -6.84 14.67 10.68
N LYS A 114 -7.04 13.58 11.42
CA LYS A 114 -6.04 13.10 12.39
C LYS A 114 -5.26 11.98 11.71
N PRO A 115 -3.99 12.20 11.32
CA PRO A 115 -3.17 11.13 10.79
C PRO A 115 -2.95 10.09 11.89
N VAL A 116 -3.41 8.86 11.63
CA VAL A 116 -3.07 7.69 12.45
C VAL A 116 -1.84 7.08 11.78
N PRO A 117 -0.65 7.16 12.39
CA PRO A 117 0.54 6.53 11.83
C PRO A 117 0.29 5.02 11.82
N VAL A 118 0.49 4.40 10.66
CA VAL A 118 0.49 2.95 10.52
C VAL A 118 1.85 2.57 9.96
N THR A 119 2.61 1.79 10.71
CA THR A 119 3.93 1.30 10.29
C THR A 119 3.79 -0.03 9.53
N VAL A 120 4.76 -0.35 8.67
CA VAL A 120 4.78 -1.63 7.94
C VAL A 120 4.92 -2.81 8.91
N ALA A 121 5.65 -2.63 10.02
CA ALA A 121 5.76 -3.62 11.08
C ALA A 121 4.40 -3.86 11.79
N GLU A 122 3.59 -2.81 11.97
CA GLU A 122 2.23 -2.97 12.49
C GLU A 122 1.32 -3.72 11.50
N LEU A 123 1.52 -3.53 10.19
CA LEU A 123 0.83 -4.28 9.13
C LEU A 123 1.11 -5.79 9.20
N GLU A 124 2.36 -6.19 9.42
CA GLU A 124 2.75 -7.60 9.58
C GLU A 124 2.24 -8.22 10.88
N SER A 125 2.03 -7.38 11.90
CA SER A 125 1.45 -7.79 13.19
C SER A 125 -0.07 -7.60 13.25
N LEU A 126 -0.73 -7.24 12.14
CA LEU A 126 -2.15 -6.90 12.16
C LEU A 126 -2.91 -8.08 12.76
N PRO A 127 -3.58 -7.89 13.92
CA PRO A 127 -4.41 -8.92 14.46
C PRO A 127 -5.50 -9.22 13.45
N ASP A 128 -5.94 -10.47 13.39
CA ASP A 128 -6.99 -10.91 12.47
C ASP A 128 -8.12 -9.88 12.39
N LEU A 129 -8.19 -9.16 11.26
CA LEU A 129 -9.11 -8.04 11.07
C LEU A 129 -10.56 -8.52 11.15
N SER A 130 -10.81 -9.82 10.95
CA SER A 130 -12.13 -10.43 11.12
C SER A 130 -12.65 -10.29 12.55
N ALA A 131 -11.76 -10.14 13.55
CA ALA A 131 -12.09 -9.91 14.95
C ALA A 131 -12.48 -8.45 15.26
N TYR A 132 -12.34 -7.53 14.30
CA TYR A 132 -12.63 -6.10 14.48
C TYR A 132 -13.65 -5.55 13.48
N GLY A 133 -14.01 -6.32 12.46
CA GLY A 133 -14.95 -5.90 11.45
C GLY A 133 -15.28 -6.99 10.44
N THR A 134 -15.72 -6.58 9.26
CA THR A 134 -16.09 -7.46 8.15
C THR A 134 -15.57 -6.91 6.84
N ILE A 135 -14.97 -7.76 6.02
CA ILE A 135 -14.57 -7.40 4.66
C ILE A 135 -15.65 -7.87 3.70
N THR A 136 -16.17 -6.95 2.90
CA THR A 136 -17.05 -7.26 1.77
C THR A 136 -16.29 -7.04 0.47
N TRP A 137 -16.16 -8.08 -0.35
CA TRP A 137 -15.40 -8.01 -1.60
C TRP A 137 -16.31 -7.52 -2.73
N SER A 138 -16.04 -6.32 -3.24
CA SER A 138 -16.64 -5.88 -4.51
C SER A 138 -15.92 -6.52 -5.71
N LYS A 139 -14.63 -6.83 -5.54
CA LYS A 139 -13.84 -7.66 -6.46
C LYS A 139 -12.97 -8.63 -5.67
N ALA A 140 -13.39 -9.90 -5.65
CA ALA A 140 -12.73 -10.93 -4.86
C ALA A 140 -11.33 -11.28 -5.38
N PRO A 141 -10.38 -11.63 -4.48
CA PRO A 141 -9.06 -12.11 -4.86
C PRO A 141 -9.15 -13.45 -5.60
N GLN A 142 -8.42 -13.58 -6.70
CA GLN A 142 -8.37 -14.78 -7.53
C GLN A 142 -6.91 -15.11 -7.90
N PRO A 143 -6.13 -15.68 -6.97
CA PRO A 143 -4.75 -16.05 -7.25
C PRO A 143 -4.68 -17.19 -8.26
N SER A 144 -3.74 -17.10 -9.20
CA SER A 144 -3.43 -18.13 -10.18
C SER A 144 -1.93 -18.34 -10.33
N LEU A 145 -1.53 -19.59 -10.53
CA LEU A 145 -0.15 -19.95 -10.85
C LEU A 145 0.03 -19.95 -12.36
N VAL A 146 1.04 -19.23 -12.84
CA VAL A 146 1.37 -19.10 -14.26
C VAL A 146 2.85 -19.35 -14.51
N PRO A 147 3.22 -19.92 -15.66
CA PRO A 147 4.60 -20.37 -15.90
C PRO A 147 5.56 -19.24 -16.29
N ASP A 148 5.08 -18.02 -16.55
CA ASP A 148 5.91 -16.96 -17.10
C ASP A 148 5.54 -15.56 -16.60
N ALA A 149 6.52 -14.65 -16.69
CA ALA A 149 6.42 -13.29 -16.19
C ALA A 149 5.46 -12.41 -17.01
N ALA A 150 5.28 -12.71 -18.30
CA ALA A 150 4.43 -11.89 -19.18
C ALA A 150 2.95 -12.15 -18.87
N THR A 151 2.57 -13.41 -18.68
CA THR A 151 1.23 -13.81 -18.22
C THR A 151 0.95 -13.30 -16.81
N ALA A 152 1.94 -13.34 -15.91
CA ALA A 152 1.78 -12.76 -14.58
C ALA A 152 1.53 -11.24 -14.64
N ALA A 153 2.27 -10.53 -15.51
CA ALA A 153 2.11 -9.09 -15.67
C ALA A 153 0.76 -8.70 -16.27
N SER A 154 0.24 -9.48 -17.23
CA SER A 154 -1.07 -9.21 -17.83
C SER A 154 -2.21 -9.40 -16.83
N ILE A 155 -2.11 -10.40 -15.94
CA ILE A 155 -3.09 -10.63 -14.87
C ILE A 155 -3.02 -9.53 -13.79
N ALA A 156 -1.80 -9.21 -13.34
CA ALA A 156 -1.59 -8.29 -12.22
C ALA A 156 -1.75 -6.81 -12.61
N GLY A 157 -1.60 -6.48 -13.91
CA GLY A 157 -1.66 -5.09 -14.40
C GLY A 157 -0.38 -4.29 -14.15
N PHE A 158 0.71 -4.94 -13.73
CA PHE A 158 2.03 -4.34 -13.52
C PHE A 158 3.15 -5.35 -13.86
N PRO A 159 4.38 -4.89 -14.16
CA PRO A 159 5.48 -5.78 -14.52
C PRO A 159 5.80 -6.79 -13.40
N ALA A 160 5.83 -8.07 -13.73
CA ALA A 160 6.25 -9.10 -12.80
C ALA A 160 7.78 -9.01 -12.53
N PRO A 161 8.22 -9.15 -11.28
CA PRO A 161 9.64 -9.11 -10.93
C PRO A 161 10.36 -10.31 -11.53
N LYS A 162 11.47 -10.07 -12.25
CA LYS A 162 12.28 -11.14 -12.85
C LYS A 162 13.48 -11.43 -11.97
N ALA A 163 13.72 -12.70 -11.67
CA ALA A 163 14.97 -13.12 -11.06
C ALA A 163 16.13 -12.83 -12.05
N GLY A 164 17.19 -12.20 -11.56
CA GLY A 164 18.39 -11.91 -12.35
C GLY A 164 19.27 -13.14 -12.52
N SER A 165 20.36 -13.22 -11.76
CA SER A 165 21.18 -14.43 -11.69
C SER A 165 20.66 -15.38 -10.61
N LEU A 166 20.42 -16.63 -11.01
CA LEU A 166 20.12 -17.72 -10.10
C LEU A 166 21.38 -18.60 -9.98
N PRO A 167 21.82 -18.98 -8.77
CA PRO A 167 22.92 -19.93 -8.59
C PRO A 167 22.66 -21.24 -9.36
N ASP A 168 23.70 -21.88 -9.88
CA ASP A 168 23.52 -23.13 -10.65
C ASP A 168 22.96 -24.29 -9.81
N THR A 169 22.95 -24.16 -8.48
CA THR A 169 22.37 -25.14 -7.55
C THR A 169 20.84 -25.04 -7.41
N VAL A 170 20.17 -24.08 -8.06
CA VAL A 170 18.71 -23.94 -8.02
C VAL A 170 18.08 -24.08 -9.40
N SER A 171 16.84 -24.56 -9.44
CA SER A 171 16.09 -24.68 -10.69
C SER A 171 15.96 -23.31 -11.36
N LYS A 172 16.29 -23.25 -12.65
CA LYS A 172 16.10 -22.06 -13.49
C LYS A 172 14.65 -21.94 -14.00
N THR A 173 13.79 -22.91 -13.69
CA THR A 173 12.35 -22.86 -13.98
C THR A 173 11.66 -21.99 -12.93
N VAL A 174 11.20 -20.80 -13.36
CA VAL A 174 10.51 -19.82 -12.51
C VAL A 174 9.02 -19.85 -12.83
N SER A 175 8.19 -20.13 -11.83
CA SER A 175 6.74 -19.93 -11.89
C SER A 175 6.31 -18.71 -11.09
N TYR A 176 5.22 -18.09 -11.49
CA TYR A 176 4.69 -16.87 -10.88
C TYR A 176 3.33 -17.15 -10.25
N ALA A 177 3.08 -16.58 -9.07
CA ALA A 177 1.74 -16.40 -8.56
C ALA A 177 1.28 -14.99 -8.95
N ALA A 178 0.19 -14.92 -9.71
CA ALA A 178 -0.40 -13.67 -10.15
C ALA A 178 -1.82 -13.57 -9.61
N MET A 179 -2.27 -12.35 -9.33
CA MET A 179 -3.63 -12.10 -8.88
C MET A 179 -4.11 -10.80 -9.54
N PRO A 180 -5.32 -10.78 -10.11
CA PRO A 180 -5.90 -9.53 -10.57
C PRO A 180 -6.16 -8.61 -9.38
N GLN A 181 -6.26 -7.30 -9.63
CA GLN A 181 -6.64 -6.35 -8.58
C GLN A 181 -7.87 -6.84 -7.82
N ALA A 182 -7.76 -6.95 -6.50
CA ALA A 182 -8.86 -7.19 -5.58
C ALA A 182 -9.31 -5.87 -4.95
N VAL A 183 -10.60 -5.74 -4.69
CA VAL A 183 -11.19 -4.57 -4.05
C VAL A 183 -12.15 -5.06 -2.98
N GLY A 184 -11.91 -4.63 -1.74
CA GLY A 184 -12.71 -5.01 -0.59
C GLY A 184 -13.00 -3.79 0.27
N VAL A 185 -14.19 -3.74 0.85
CA VAL A 185 -14.58 -2.73 1.82
C VAL A 185 -14.56 -3.38 3.20
N PHE A 186 -13.70 -2.89 4.07
CA PHE A 186 -13.71 -3.24 5.48
C PHE A 186 -14.70 -2.35 6.23
N THR A 187 -15.66 -2.95 6.92
CA THR A 187 -16.59 -2.27 7.83
C THR A 187 -16.20 -2.58 9.26
N PHE A 188 -15.87 -1.55 10.03
CA PHE A 188 -15.52 -1.70 11.45
C PHE A 188 -16.77 -2.04 12.29
N SER A 189 -16.60 -2.89 13.31
CA SER A 189 -17.66 -3.24 14.26
C SER A 189 -17.20 -3.07 15.70
N ALA A 190 -17.88 -2.19 16.44
CA ALA A 190 -17.59 -1.91 17.83
C ALA A 190 -17.84 -3.13 18.73
N ALA A 191 -18.89 -3.90 18.46
CA ALA A 191 -19.19 -5.14 19.19
C ALA A 191 -18.06 -6.16 19.04
N LYS A 192 -17.54 -6.33 17.82
CA LYS A 192 -16.40 -7.22 17.57
C LYS A 192 -15.13 -6.73 18.26
N ALA A 193 -14.83 -5.44 18.16
CA ALA A 193 -13.68 -4.84 18.86
C ALA A 193 -13.77 -5.00 20.38
N GLN A 194 -14.97 -4.88 20.96
CA GLN A 194 -15.20 -5.09 22.38
C GLN A 194 -15.01 -6.56 22.78
N ALA A 195 -15.51 -7.50 21.97
CA ALA A 195 -15.29 -8.92 22.16
C ALA A 195 -13.79 -9.28 22.07
N ALA A 196 -13.07 -8.71 21.09
CA ALA A 196 -11.64 -8.93 20.92
C ALA A 196 -10.81 -8.37 22.10
N ALA A 197 -11.22 -7.24 22.68
CA ALA A 197 -10.60 -6.71 23.89
C ALA A 197 -10.88 -7.63 25.10
N ALA A 198 -12.13 -8.06 25.28
CA ALA A 198 -12.54 -8.94 26.37
C ALA A 198 -11.83 -10.30 26.33
N ALA A 199 -11.66 -10.87 25.14
CA ALA A 199 -10.91 -12.12 24.94
C ALA A 199 -9.44 -12.01 25.38
N LYS A 200 -8.88 -10.79 25.39
CA LYS A 200 -7.53 -10.49 25.87
C LYS A 200 -7.51 -9.98 27.32
N GLY A 201 -8.61 -10.09 28.06
CA GLY A 201 -8.75 -9.61 29.43
C GLY A 201 -8.65 -8.08 29.55
N LYS A 202 -8.91 -7.35 28.46
CA LYS A 202 -8.83 -5.88 28.41
C LYS A 202 -10.22 -5.28 28.19
N THR A 203 -10.41 -4.06 28.65
CA THR A 203 -11.59 -3.25 28.32
C THR A 203 -11.27 -2.34 27.14
N LEU A 204 -12.21 -2.25 26.19
CA LEU A 204 -12.06 -1.35 25.05
C LEU A 204 -12.14 0.12 25.53
N PRO A 205 -11.20 0.98 25.16
CA PRO A 205 -11.29 2.42 25.43
C PRO A 205 -12.55 3.04 24.82
N ALA A 206 -12.98 4.18 25.36
CA ALA A 206 -14.12 4.91 24.81
C ALA A 206 -13.91 5.22 23.33
N MET A 207 -14.87 4.79 22.51
CA MET A 207 -14.77 4.90 21.06
C MET A 207 -15.22 6.28 20.58
N PRO A 208 -14.54 6.88 19.58
CA PRO A 208 -15.04 8.10 18.94
C PRO A 208 -16.42 7.90 18.34
N ALA A 209 -17.25 8.96 18.39
CA ALA A 209 -18.58 8.93 17.79
C ALA A 209 -18.50 8.64 16.27
N GLY A 210 -19.38 7.77 15.77
CA GLY A 210 -19.46 7.42 14.35
C GLY A 210 -18.43 6.39 13.86
N MET A 211 -17.64 5.79 14.77
CA MET A 211 -16.68 4.74 14.40
C MET A 211 -17.34 3.40 14.05
N ASP A 212 -18.40 3.01 14.77
CA ASP A 212 -19.13 1.78 14.47
C ASP A 212 -19.79 1.87 13.09
N GLY A 213 -19.56 0.87 12.25
CA GLY A 213 -20.02 0.86 10.86
C GLY A 213 -19.19 1.72 9.90
N SER A 214 -18.12 2.36 10.34
CA SER A 214 -17.21 3.09 9.44
C SER A 214 -16.54 2.15 8.44
N THR A 215 -16.32 2.64 7.22
CA THR A 215 -15.84 1.84 6.10
C THR A 215 -14.48 2.32 5.57
N LEU A 216 -13.60 1.39 5.25
CA LEU A 216 -12.35 1.60 4.54
C LEU A 216 -12.36 0.77 3.24
N THR A 217 -12.04 1.39 2.11
CA THR A 217 -12.07 0.78 0.77
C THR A 217 -10.68 0.75 0.15
#